data_AF-A0A0G1CD49-F1
#
_entry.id   AF-A0A0G1CD49-F1
#
_cell.length_a   1.000
_cell.length_b   1.000
_cell.length_c   1.000
_cell.angle_alpha   90.00
_cell.angle_beta   90.00
_cell.angle_gamma   90.00
#
_symmetry.space_group_name_H-M   'P 1'
#
loop_
_entity.id
_entity.type
_entity.pdbx_description
1 polymer ?
#
loop_
_entity_poly.entity_id
_entity_poly.type
_entity_poly.pdbx_seq_one_letter_code
_entity_poly.pdbx_strand_id
1 'polypeptide(L)' 'MKTFAFIDASNLFYGGQKSLGWSIDYHKLAKYLKRKYKVAKIFYFGGIDLYGYKYDYLKNHST' A
#
# COMPACT_ATOMS: atom_id res chain seq x y z
N MET A 1 22.11 3.35 11.15
CA MET A 1 21.56 2.40 10.16
C MET A 1 20.17 2.88 9.74
N LYS A 2 19.81 2.88 8.45
CA LYS A 2 18.48 3.31 7.98
C LYS A 2 17.64 2.07 7.64
N THR A 3 16.44 1.98 8.21
CA THR A 3 15.49 0.90 7.95
C THR A 3 14.56 1.29 6.80
N PHE A 4 14.37 0.40 5.84
CA PHE A 4 13.47 0.57 4.69
C PHE A 4 12.41 -0.52 4.70
N ALA A 5 11.19 -0.21 4.27
CA ALA A 5 10.12 -1.19 4.13
C ALA A 5 9.67 -1.28 2.67
N PHE A 6 9.56 -2.51 2.17
CA PHE A 6 9.07 -2.83 0.83
C PHE A 6 7.81 -3.67 1.02
N ILE A 7 6.67 -3.17 0.55
CA ILE A 7 5.35 -3.76 0.79
C ILE A 7 4.72 -4.14 -0.55
N ASP A 8 4.39 -5.41 -0.71
CA ASP A 8 3.57 -5.90 -1.83
C ASP A 8 2.09 -5.61 -1.54
N ALA A 9 1.57 -4.53 -2.13
CA ALA A 9 0.19 -4.09 -1.98
C ALA A 9 -0.80 -5.01 -2.70
N SER A 10 -0.39 -5.68 -3.79
CA SER A 10 -1.26 -6.64 -4.50
C SER A 10 -1.55 -7.84 -3.61
N ASN A 11 -0.54 -8.38 -2.92
CA ASN A 11 -0.73 -9.47 -1.98
C ASN A 11 -1.65 -9.07 -0.82
N LEU A 12 -1.45 -7.88 -0.24
CA LEU A 12 -2.31 -7.38 0.84
C LEU A 12 -3.76 -7.16 0.40
N PHE A 13 -3.98 -6.69 -0.83
CA PHE A 13 -5.30 -6.45 -1.40
C PHE A 13 -6.06 -7.75 -1.68
N TYR A 14 -5.45 -8.70 -2.40
CA TYR A 14 -6.08 -9.98 -2.75
C TYR A 14 -6.19 -10.92 -1.53
N GLY A 15 -5.19 -10.93 -0.64
CA GLY A 15 -5.20 -11.75 0.57
C GLY A 15 -6.20 -11.27 1.62
N GLY A 16 -6.45 -9.96 1.71
CA GLY A 16 -7.43 -9.38 2.64
C GLY A 16 -8.85 -9.40 2.08
N GLN A 17 -9.12 -8.56 1.08
CA GLN A 17 -10.50 -8.27 0.66
C GLN A 17 -11.16 -9.44 -0.07
N LYS A 18 -10.43 -10.15 -0.93
CA LYS A 18 -11.01 -11.27 -1.70
C LYS A 18 -11.16 -12.55 -0.87
N SER A 19 -10.33 -12.76 0.14
CA SER A 19 -10.20 -14.05 0.81
C SER A 19 -10.81 -14.09 2.21
N LEU A 20 -10.79 -12.96 2.95
CA LEU A 20 -11.10 -12.93 4.39
C LEU A 20 -12.07 -11.79 4.79
N GLY A 21 -12.53 -10.98 3.84
CA GLY A 21 -13.54 -9.94 4.08
C GLY A 21 -13.07 -8.72 4.88
N TRP A 22 -11.77 -8.55 5.08
CA TRP A 22 -11.19 -7.38 5.76
C TRP A 22 -10.21 -6.66 4.83
N SER A 23 -10.00 -5.37 5.08
CA SER A 23 -9.05 -4.55 4.33
C SER A 23 -8.04 -3.93 5.28
N ILE A 24 -6.83 -3.66 4.77
CA ILE A 24 -5.79 -2.95 5.50
C ILE A 24 -5.95 -1.45 5.25
N ASP A 25 -5.96 -0.70 6.34
CA ASP A 25 -5.69 0.74 6.31
C ASP A 25 -4.18 0.97 6.16
N TYR A 26 -3.76 1.29 4.94
CA TYR A 26 -2.35 1.51 4.60
C TYR A 26 -1.72 2.67 5.39
N HIS A 27 -2.50 3.67 5.79
CA HIS A 27 -2.00 4.81 6.58
C HIS A 27 -1.67 4.37 8.01
N LYS A 28 -2.57 3.59 8.64
CA LYS A 28 -2.31 3.01 9.95
C LYS A 28 -1.13 2.05 9.92
N LEU A 29 -1.01 1.23 8.87
CA LEU A 29 0.14 0.36 8.66
C LEU A 29 1.44 1.15 8.55
N ALA A 30 1.47 2.21 7.74
CA ALA A 30 2.65 3.07 7.59
C ALA A 30 3.06 3.72 8.92
N LYS A 31 2.10 4.25 9.69
CA LYS A 31 2.37 4.82 11.02
C LYS A 31 2.94 3.77 11.98
N TYR A 32 2.37 2.57 11.99
CA TYR A 32 2.85 1.47 12.82
C TYR A 32 4.30 1.08 12.48
N LEU A 33 4.62 0.91 11.20
CA LEU A 33 5.96 0.55 10.74
C LEU A 33 7.00 1.64 11.07
N LYS A 34 6.66 2.91 10.83
CA LYS A 34 7.51 4.05 11.21
C LYS A 34 7.76 4.10 12.71
N ARG A 35 6.74 3.87 13.55
CA ARG A 35 6.86 3.94 15.01
C ARG A 35 7.67 2.77 15.57
N LYS A 36 7.33 1.53 15.16
CA LYS A 36 7.88 0.29 15.72
C LYS A 36 9.29 0.00 15.23
N TYR A 37 9.56 0.17 13.94
CA TYR A 37 10.82 -0.23 13.31
C TYR A 37 11.68 0.95 12.86
N LYS A 38 11.26 2.18 13.17
CA LYS A 38 11.95 3.43 12.79
C LYS A 38 12.23 3.48 11.28
N VAL A 39 11.26 3.02 10.49
CA VAL A 39 11.36 2.98 9.03
C VAL A 39 11.52 4.40 8.48
N ALA A 40 12.60 4.61 7.74
CA ALA A 40 12.93 5.88 7.11
C ALA A 40 12.11 6.10 5.84
N LYS A 41 11.87 5.06 5.05
CA LYS A 41 11.08 5.12 3.81
C LYS A 41 10.35 3.80 3.56
N ILE A 42 9.12 3.92 3.09
CA ILE A 42 8.24 2.81 2.73
C ILE A 42 8.01 2.88 1.21
N PHE A 43 8.12 1.75 0.53
CA PHE A 43 7.84 1.57 -0.88
C PHE A 43 6.71 0.55 -1.04
N TYR A 44 5.65 0.95 -1.75
CA TYR A 44 4.54 0.06 -2.08
C TYR A 44 4.67 -0.41 -3.53
N PHE A 45 4.53 -1.71 -3.75
CA PHE A 45 4.57 -2.34 -5.07
C PHE A 45 3.25 -3.07 -5.30
N GLY A 46 2.57 -2.77 -6.39
CA GLY A 46 1.35 -3.47 -6.75
C GLY A 46 0.88 -3.05 -8.13
N GLY A 47 0.24 -3.98 -8.84
CA GLY A 47 -0.49 -3.68 -10.07
C GLY A 47 -1.85 -3.10 -9.71
N ILE A 48 -2.15 -1.91 -10.22
CA ILE A 48 -3.52 -1.36 -10.18
C ILE A 48 -4.22 -1.93 -11.41
N ASP A 49 -5.19 -2.81 -11.23
CA ASP A 49 -6.05 -3.24 -12.33
C ASP A 49 -7.02 -2.09 -12.65
N LEU A 50 -6.73 -1.36 -13.73
CA LEU A 50 -7.49 -0.18 -14.14
C LEU A 50 -8.81 -0.55 -14.84
N TYR A 51 -9.08 -1.84 -15.07
CA TYR A 51 -10.34 -2.30 -15.66
C TYR A 51 -11.47 -2.28 -14.62
N GLY A 52 -12.01 -1.07 -14.37
CA GLY A 52 -13.25 -0.86 -13.61
C GLY A 52 -13.20 0.23 -12.52
N TYR A 53 -12.03 0.77 -12.19
CA TYR A 53 -11.89 1.87 -11.23
C TYR A 53 -11.93 3.22 -11.96
N LYS A 54 -12.91 4.09 -11.65
CA LYS A 54 -13.06 5.44 -12.24
C LYS A 54 -11.97 6.45 -11.85
N TYR A 55 -10.96 6.06 -11.06
CA TYR A 55 -9.95 6.98 -10.55
C TYR A 55 -8.60 6.77 -11.27
N ASP A 56 -8.30 7.69 -12.17
CA ASP A 56 -7.06 7.71 -12.97
C ASP A 56 -5.92 8.32 -12.15
N TYR A 57 -5.06 7.48 -11.58
CA TYR A 57 -3.92 7.91 -10.78
C TYR A 57 -2.83 8.63 -11.60
N LEU A 58 -2.75 8.37 -12.90
CA LEU A 58 -1.77 9.03 -13.79
C LEU A 58 -2.16 10.49 -14.06
N LYS A 59 -3.46 10.77 -14.16
CA LYS A 59 -3.96 12.13 -14.30
C LYS A 59 -3.92 12.95 -13.01
N ASN A 60 -4.17 12.34 -11.86
CA ASN A 60 -4.46 13.09 -10.64
C ASN A 60 -3.25 13.37 -9.73
N HIS A 61 -2.06 12.82 -10.03
CA HIS A 61 -0.84 13.07 -9.24
C HIS A 61 0.35 13.57 -10.06
N SER A 62 0.08 14.13 -11.24
CA SER A 62 1.05 14.80 -12.10
C SER A 62 1.03 16.32 -11.86
N THR A 63 1.44 16.76 -10.68
CA THR A 63 1.87 18.15 -10.37
C THR A 63 2.87 18.13 -9.24
#